data_AF-A0A7S0BLU8-F1
#
_entry.id   AF-A0A7S0BLU8-F1
#
_cell.length_a   1.000
_cell.length_b   1.000
_cell.length_c   1.000
_cell.angle_alpha   90.00
_cell.angle_beta   90.00
_cell.angle_gamma   90.00
#
_symmetry.space_group_name_H-M   'P 1'
#
loop_
_entity.id
_entity.type
_entity.pdbx_description
1 polymer ?
#
loop_
_entity_poly.entity_id
_entity_poly.type
_entity_poly.pdbx_seq_one_letter_code
_entity_poly.pdbx_strand_id
1 'polypeptide(L)'
;MWDSNSEAMVWLDHGQPRQGLTGGGGVCRRDYYPLFHEVPNGGAEIVLYVEMACNGLFGAGRGGDIEPPDPNCSYTLRECGISTFDADAWQLLQCVTFLEGCATSLPVGNTRKQTALHCANRVINAVDVMDKHTYGKGLEIADKYFIQSGTSRPHDSKEFARTGVTPTVFAIGNCHIDTAWLWPYAETRRKCARSWSTQVRNMEKYPEYQFVCGQAQQLEWVKEDYPSLYQEMKDWHKKGQFLVAGGTWIEMDCNMPAGE
;
A
#
# COMPACT_ATOMS: atom_id res chain seq x y z
N MET A 1 4.79 4.28 14.46
CA MET A 1 5.68 3.24 13.94
C MET A 1 5.51 1.98 14.78
N TRP A 2 5.42 0.83 14.12
CA TRP A 2 5.31 -0.49 14.72
C TRP A 2 5.93 -1.52 13.78
N ASP A 3 6.99 -2.19 14.23
CA ASP A 3 7.62 -3.30 13.51
C ASP A 3 7.86 -4.48 14.46
N SER A 4 7.01 -5.51 14.36
CA SER A 4 7.14 -6.77 15.07
C SER A 4 7.79 -7.88 14.24
N ASN A 5 8.33 -7.56 13.05
CA ASN A 5 8.77 -8.53 12.05
C ASN A 5 7.68 -9.56 11.69
N SER A 6 6.41 -9.17 11.86
CA SER A 6 5.23 -10.02 11.71
C SER A 6 4.08 -9.21 11.14
N GLU A 7 2.95 -9.87 10.90
CA GLU A 7 1.71 -9.19 10.57
C GLU A 7 1.00 -8.64 11.82
N ALA A 8 0.31 -7.50 11.69
CA ALA A 8 -0.53 -6.95 12.74
C ALA A 8 -1.72 -6.15 12.19
N MET A 9 -2.72 -5.88 13.03
CA MET A 9 -3.86 -5.00 12.76
C MET A 9 -3.92 -3.88 13.79
N VAL A 10 -4.08 -2.64 13.35
CA VAL A 10 -4.42 -1.51 14.22
C VAL A 10 -5.93 -1.45 14.41
N TRP A 11 -6.35 -1.29 15.65
CA TRP A 11 -7.72 -1.16 16.10
C TRP A 11 -7.90 0.12 16.91
N LEU A 12 -9.04 0.79 16.73
CA LEU A 12 -9.46 1.86 17.64
C LEU A 12 -10.00 1.28 18.96
N ASP A 13 -10.08 2.13 19.97
CA ASP A 13 -10.61 1.83 21.30
C ASP A 13 -12.04 1.25 21.30
N HIS A 14 -12.85 1.60 20.30
CA HIS A 14 -14.20 1.07 20.12
C HIS A 14 -14.27 -0.21 19.27
N GLY A 15 -13.13 -0.89 19.03
CA GLY A 15 -13.08 -2.18 18.34
C GLY A 15 -13.23 -2.08 16.82
N GLN A 16 -12.93 -0.92 16.22
CA GLN A 16 -12.98 -0.74 14.76
C GLN A 16 -11.60 -1.05 14.15
N PRO A 17 -11.50 -1.97 13.17
CA PRO A 17 -10.25 -2.26 12.48
C PRO A 17 -9.89 -1.08 11.55
N ARG A 18 -8.62 -0.66 11.54
CA ARG A 18 -8.19 0.53 10.78
C ARG A 18 -7.21 0.23 9.67
N GLN A 19 -6.11 -0.46 9.98
CA GLN A 19 -5.06 -0.70 9.00
C GLN A 19 -4.24 -1.94 9.39
N GLY A 20 -3.94 -2.76 8.39
CA GLY A 20 -2.93 -3.79 8.51
C GLY A 20 -1.52 -3.20 8.59
N LEU A 21 -0.65 -3.90 9.31
CA LEU A 21 0.77 -3.67 9.40
C LEU A 21 1.50 -4.96 9.00
N THR A 22 2.63 -4.79 8.32
CA THR A 22 3.51 -5.88 7.89
C THR A 22 4.93 -5.44 8.19
N GLY A 23 5.49 -6.03 9.26
CA GLY A 23 6.85 -5.75 9.70
C GLY A 23 7.93 -6.38 8.82
N GLY A 24 9.19 -6.20 9.22
CA GLY A 24 10.35 -6.77 8.54
C GLY A 24 10.91 -5.89 7.41
N GLY A 25 11.46 -6.53 6.38
CA GLY A 25 12.11 -5.87 5.24
C GLY A 25 11.35 -6.06 3.94
N GLY A 26 11.85 -5.40 2.88
CA GLY A 26 11.34 -5.56 1.51
C GLY A 26 10.20 -4.61 1.15
N VAL A 27 9.72 -4.75 -0.09
CA VAL A 27 8.76 -3.82 -0.73
C VAL A 27 7.36 -3.88 -0.14
N CYS A 28 7.03 -4.96 0.57
CA CYS A 28 5.72 -5.15 1.20
C CYS A 28 5.64 -4.60 2.63
N ARG A 29 6.74 -4.04 3.16
CA ARG A 29 6.80 -3.47 4.51
C ARG A 29 5.78 -2.35 4.67
N ARG A 30 4.99 -2.41 5.74
CA ARG A 30 4.07 -1.36 6.19
C ARG A 30 4.07 -1.34 7.72
N ASP A 31 4.86 -0.46 8.27
CA ASP A 31 5.21 -0.39 9.70
C ASP A 31 4.73 0.91 10.36
N TYR A 32 3.79 1.61 9.72
CA TYR A 32 3.25 2.86 10.24
C TYR A 32 1.74 2.95 10.04
N TYR A 33 1.11 3.69 10.96
CA TYR A 33 -0.29 4.09 10.88
C TYR A 33 -0.36 5.60 11.12
N PRO A 34 -0.91 6.40 10.19
CA PRO A 34 -1.08 7.83 10.40
C PRO A 34 -2.06 8.12 11.55
N LEU A 35 -1.62 8.86 12.57
CA LEU A 35 -2.46 9.21 13.72
C LEU A 35 -3.34 10.43 13.44
N PHE A 36 -2.75 11.46 12.82
CA PHE A 36 -3.41 12.73 12.54
C PHE A 36 -2.93 13.30 11.21
N HIS A 37 -3.79 14.07 10.54
CA HIS A 37 -3.36 14.95 9.45
C HIS A 37 -2.65 16.20 9.98
N GLU A 38 -3.17 16.76 11.08
CA GLU A 38 -2.56 17.89 11.81
C GLU A 38 -2.51 17.54 13.30
N VAL A 39 -1.38 17.85 13.95
CA VAL A 39 -1.22 17.57 15.39
C VAL A 39 -2.19 18.46 16.18
N PRO A 40 -3.07 17.88 17.03
CA PRO A 40 -4.01 18.67 17.83
C PRO A 40 -3.28 19.67 18.73
N ASN A 41 -3.70 20.94 18.68
CA ASN A 41 -3.22 21.97 19.60
C ASN A 41 -3.62 21.60 21.04
N GLY A 42 -2.64 21.36 21.91
CA GLY A 42 -2.86 21.00 23.32
C GLY A 42 -2.62 19.53 23.67
N GLY A 43 -2.21 18.71 22.69
CA GLY A 43 -2.00 17.27 22.88
C GLY A 43 -3.32 16.49 22.82
N ALA A 44 -3.23 15.23 22.41
CA ALA A 44 -4.37 14.31 22.38
C ALA A 44 -3.92 12.96 22.92
N GLU A 45 -4.70 12.41 23.84
CA GLU A 45 -4.57 11.02 24.25
C GLU A 45 -5.35 10.16 23.25
N ILE A 46 -4.67 9.16 22.68
CA ILE A 46 -5.29 8.16 21.82
C ILE A 46 -4.91 6.79 22.35
N VAL A 47 -5.93 5.95 22.49
CA VAL A 47 -5.75 4.53 22.77
C VAL A 47 -5.93 3.75 21.47
N LEU A 48 -4.89 3.00 21.09
CA LEU A 48 -4.92 2.07 19.97
C LEU A 48 -4.60 0.67 20.49
N TYR A 49 -5.25 -0.33 19.92
CA TYR A 49 -4.90 -1.73 20.13
C TYR A 49 -4.20 -2.26 18.89
N VAL A 50 -3.14 -3.03 19.08
CA VAL A 50 -2.43 -3.70 17.98
C VAL A 50 -2.60 -5.20 18.16
N GLU A 51 -3.37 -5.83 17.28
CA GLU A 51 -3.50 -7.28 17.23
C GLU A 51 -2.35 -7.84 16.39
N MET A 52 -1.36 -8.42 17.05
CA MET A 52 -0.20 -9.03 16.39
C MET A 52 -0.45 -10.50 16.10
N ALA A 53 -0.19 -10.93 14.86
CA ALA A 53 -0.12 -12.33 14.49
C ALA A 53 1.36 -12.73 14.35
N CYS A 54 1.78 -13.77 15.07
CA CYS A 54 3.15 -14.31 15.02
C CYS A 54 3.36 -15.16 13.75
N ASN A 55 3.24 -14.51 12.60
CA ASN A 55 3.51 -15.05 11.27
C ASN A 55 3.98 -13.90 10.34
N GLY A 56 4.74 -14.25 9.31
CA GLY A 56 5.04 -13.34 8.21
C GLY A 56 3.92 -13.32 7.18
N LEU A 57 4.12 -12.54 6.12
CA LEU A 57 3.17 -12.45 5.00
C LEU A 57 2.85 -13.83 4.40
N PHE A 58 3.86 -14.70 4.36
CA PHE A 58 3.79 -16.07 3.83
C PHE A 58 3.83 -17.15 4.94
N GLY A 59 3.27 -16.87 6.12
CA GLY A 59 3.23 -17.84 7.21
C GLY A 59 4.52 -17.86 8.05
N ALA A 60 4.86 -19.03 8.60
CA ALA A 60 5.96 -19.19 9.58
C ALA A 60 6.95 -20.30 9.16
N GLY A 61 7.29 -20.39 7.87
CA GLY A 61 8.19 -21.42 7.33
C GLY A 61 9.61 -21.39 7.96
N ARG A 62 10.29 -22.55 7.95
CA ARG A 62 11.66 -22.75 8.48
C ARG A 62 12.75 -22.13 7.57
N GLY A 63 12.68 -20.83 7.33
CA GLY A 63 13.67 -20.07 6.56
C GLY A 63 13.44 -20.02 5.05
N GLY A 64 12.45 -20.75 4.53
CA GLY A 64 11.92 -20.60 3.17
C GLY A 64 10.41 -20.44 3.17
N ASP A 65 9.84 -19.81 2.14
CA ASP A 65 8.41 -19.50 2.08
C ASP A 65 7.54 -20.76 2.09
N ILE A 66 7.94 -21.81 1.36
CA ILE A 66 7.17 -23.06 1.23
C ILE A 66 7.60 -24.16 2.19
N GLU A 67 8.54 -23.87 3.10
CA GLU A 67 9.00 -24.84 4.07
C GLU A 67 7.92 -25.11 5.14
N PRO A 68 7.90 -26.31 5.74
CA PRO A 68 6.99 -26.60 6.84
C PRO A 68 7.07 -25.52 7.93
N PRO A 69 5.92 -25.13 8.54
CA PRO A 69 5.91 -24.10 9.56
C PRO A 69 6.77 -24.51 10.76
N ASP A 70 7.49 -23.54 11.33
CA ASP A 70 8.27 -23.71 12.54
C ASP A 70 7.38 -23.44 13.78
N PRO A 71 7.06 -24.47 14.59
CA PRO A 71 6.28 -24.27 15.81
C PRO A 71 7.02 -23.44 16.87
N ASN A 72 8.34 -23.25 16.73
CA ASN A 72 9.17 -22.48 17.66
C ASN A 72 9.61 -21.12 17.08
N CYS A 73 8.97 -20.67 15.98
CA CYS A 73 9.29 -19.38 15.40
C CYS A 73 9.06 -18.25 16.42
N SER A 74 10.03 -17.36 16.55
CA SER A 74 9.95 -16.20 17.45
C SER A 74 10.04 -14.90 16.68
N TYR A 75 9.31 -13.90 17.17
CA TYR A 75 9.19 -12.58 16.56
C TYR A 75 9.64 -11.52 17.57
N THR A 76 10.30 -10.47 17.09
CA THR A 76 10.87 -9.41 17.91
C THR A 76 10.21 -8.09 17.56
N LEU A 77 9.69 -7.39 18.57
CA LEU A 77 9.30 -5.99 18.43
C LEU A 77 10.57 -5.14 18.29
N ARG A 78 10.85 -4.69 17.07
CA ARG A 78 12.01 -3.86 16.70
C ARG A 78 11.72 -2.38 16.85
N GLU A 79 10.48 -1.97 16.57
CA GLU A 79 10.09 -0.58 16.59
C GLU A 79 8.69 -0.43 17.19
N CYS A 80 8.56 0.49 18.15
CA CYS A 80 7.28 0.92 18.71
C CYS A 80 7.46 2.37 19.18
N GLY A 81 6.98 3.31 18.37
CA GLY A 81 7.23 4.73 18.63
C GLY A 81 6.33 5.65 17.83
N ILE A 82 6.27 6.90 18.28
CA ILE A 82 5.59 7.99 17.59
C ILE A 82 6.67 8.81 16.89
N SER A 83 6.49 9.02 15.59
CA SER A 83 7.42 9.76 14.75
C SER A 83 6.67 10.79 13.92
N THR A 84 7.33 11.88 13.59
CA THR A 84 6.84 12.83 12.60
C THR A 84 7.16 12.34 11.20
N PHE A 85 6.27 12.63 10.27
CA PHE A 85 6.44 12.24 8.87
C PHE A 85 6.84 13.47 8.04
N ASP A 86 8.01 13.38 7.38
CA ASP A 86 8.49 14.43 6.50
C ASP A 86 7.99 14.20 5.07
N ALA A 87 6.88 14.87 4.73
CA ALA A 87 6.24 14.72 3.43
C ALA A 87 7.13 15.19 2.26
N ASP A 88 7.93 16.25 2.47
CA ASP A 88 8.81 16.79 1.43
C ASP A 88 9.97 15.84 1.15
N ALA A 89 10.58 15.31 2.21
CA ALA A 89 11.62 14.28 2.09
C ALA A 89 11.09 13.04 1.37
N TRP A 90 9.89 12.59 1.75
CA TRP A 90 9.27 11.43 1.10
C TRP A 90 9.01 11.68 -0.38
N GLN A 91 8.40 12.82 -0.70
CA GLN A 91 8.08 13.16 -2.08
C GLN A 91 9.34 13.28 -2.93
N LEU A 92 10.42 13.86 -2.39
CA LEU A 92 11.69 13.95 -3.07
C LEU A 92 12.27 12.57 -3.38
N LEU A 93 12.25 11.66 -2.41
CA LEU A 93 12.69 10.28 -2.62
C LEU A 93 11.88 9.62 -3.74
N GLN A 94 10.56 9.81 -3.79
CA GLN A 94 9.72 9.30 -4.88
C GLN A 94 10.04 9.90 -6.24
N CYS A 95 10.30 11.22 -6.30
CA CYS A 95 10.73 11.86 -7.54
C CYS A 95 12.05 11.27 -8.05
N VAL A 96 13.04 11.11 -7.17
CA VAL A 96 14.35 10.56 -7.54
C VAL A 96 14.24 9.10 -7.95
N THR A 97 13.51 8.26 -7.21
CA THR A 97 13.28 6.85 -7.57
C THR A 97 12.59 6.72 -8.93
N PHE A 98 11.61 7.56 -9.24
CA PHE A 98 10.95 7.56 -10.55
C PHE A 98 11.91 7.97 -11.67
N LEU A 99 12.69 9.04 -11.46
CA LEU A 99 13.67 9.53 -12.43
C LEU A 99 14.78 8.50 -12.70
N GLU A 100 15.26 7.82 -11.65
CA GLU A 100 16.19 6.71 -11.74
C GLU A 100 15.58 5.55 -12.55
N GLY A 101 14.33 5.17 -12.27
CA GLY A 101 13.60 4.16 -13.02
C GLY A 101 13.51 4.49 -14.51
N CYS A 102 13.24 5.75 -14.86
CA CYS A 102 13.26 6.22 -16.24
C CYS A 102 14.66 6.13 -16.87
N ALA A 103 15.69 6.58 -16.14
CA ALA A 103 17.07 6.58 -16.61
C ALA A 103 17.62 5.16 -16.83
N THR A 104 17.20 4.18 -16.02
CA THR A 104 17.68 2.79 -16.09
C THR A 104 16.87 1.96 -17.08
N SER A 105 15.54 2.12 -17.11
CA SER A 105 14.64 1.23 -17.85
C SER A 105 14.37 1.67 -19.30
N LEU A 106 14.53 2.95 -19.65
CA LEU A 106 14.30 3.40 -21.03
C LEU A 106 15.42 2.94 -21.99
N PRO A 107 15.09 2.62 -23.26
CA PRO A 107 16.07 2.18 -24.26
C PRO A 107 17.21 3.16 -24.50
N VAL A 108 18.37 2.63 -24.90
CA VAL A 108 19.52 3.44 -25.33
C VAL A 108 19.15 4.29 -26.55
N GLY A 109 19.60 5.55 -26.58
CA GLY A 109 19.25 6.52 -27.62
C GLY A 109 17.94 7.28 -27.39
N ASN A 110 17.15 6.92 -26.37
CA ASN A 110 15.94 7.66 -26.02
C ASN A 110 16.31 8.98 -25.31
N THR A 111 15.83 10.12 -25.82
CA THR A 111 16.09 11.45 -25.24
C THR A 111 15.52 11.57 -23.82
N ARG A 112 14.35 10.97 -23.54
CA ARG A 112 13.73 11.00 -22.21
C ARG A 112 14.60 10.34 -21.14
N LYS A 113 15.35 9.30 -21.51
CA LYS A 113 16.34 8.65 -20.62
C LYS A 113 17.38 9.65 -20.15
N GLN A 114 17.97 10.39 -21.09
CA GLN A 114 19.00 11.39 -20.81
C GLN A 114 18.43 12.59 -20.05
N THR A 115 17.23 13.05 -20.39
CA THR A 115 16.57 14.13 -19.67
C THR A 115 16.23 13.74 -18.23
N ALA A 116 15.76 12.51 -18.00
CA ALA A 116 15.47 12.00 -16.65
C ALA A 116 16.75 11.92 -15.80
N LEU A 117 17.83 11.35 -16.35
CA LEU A 117 19.12 11.26 -15.67
C LEU A 117 19.69 12.65 -15.35
N HIS A 118 19.61 13.58 -16.30
CA HIS A 118 20.06 14.94 -16.09
C HIS A 118 19.22 15.66 -15.00
N CYS A 119 17.90 15.46 -14.99
CA CYS A 119 17.05 15.97 -13.93
C CYS A 119 17.42 15.39 -12.57
N ALA A 120 17.60 14.08 -12.45
CA ALA A 120 18.01 13.42 -11.21
C ALA A 120 19.33 13.99 -10.67
N ASN A 121 20.34 14.15 -11.52
CA ASN A 121 21.61 14.77 -11.14
C ASN A 121 21.43 16.20 -10.62
N ARG A 122 20.54 16.99 -11.23
CA ARG A 122 20.25 18.35 -10.76
C ARG A 122 19.54 18.36 -9.41
N VAL A 123 18.62 17.43 -9.17
CA VAL A 123 17.95 17.27 -7.88
C VAL A 123 18.97 16.91 -6.80
N ILE A 124 19.81 15.91 -7.04
CA ILE A 124 20.86 15.46 -6.10
C ILE A 124 21.83 16.60 -5.78
N ASN A 125 22.28 17.36 -6.78
CA ASN A 125 23.19 18.48 -6.56
C ASN A 125 22.56 19.66 -5.80
N ALA A 126 21.23 19.78 -5.79
CA ALA A 126 20.51 20.87 -5.15
C ALA A 126 20.05 20.56 -3.72
N VAL A 127 20.09 19.28 -3.32
CA VAL A 127 19.59 18.81 -2.03
C VAL A 127 20.74 18.36 -1.16
N ASP A 128 20.81 18.93 0.04
CA ASP A 128 21.59 18.37 1.14
C ASP A 128 20.64 17.59 2.05
N VAL A 129 20.87 16.29 2.18
CA VAL A 129 20.04 15.37 3.00
C VAL A 129 20.08 15.70 4.50
N MET A 130 21.04 16.53 4.93
CA MET A 130 21.14 17.01 6.31
C MET A 130 20.48 18.38 6.52
N ASP A 131 20.07 19.06 5.44
CA ASP A 131 19.41 20.38 5.50
C ASP A 131 18.05 20.37 4.78
N LYS A 132 17.00 20.26 5.59
CA LYS A 132 15.59 20.26 5.14
C LYS A 132 15.21 21.51 4.33
N HIS A 133 15.85 22.65 4.54
CA HIS A 133 15.56 23.88 3.78
C HIS A 133 15.90 23.74 2.29
N THR A 134 16.71 22.75 1.92
CA THR A 134 17.08 22.47 0.53
C THR A 134 16.03 21.64 -0.23
N TYR A 135 15.14 20.92 0.47
CA TYR A 135 14.23 19.94 -0.15
C TYR A 135 13.28 20.58 -1.16
N GLY A 136 12.74 21.75 -0.83
CA GLY A 136 11.86 22.51 -1.73
C GLY A 136 12.52 22.81 -3.07
N LYS A 137 13.82 23.14 -3.10
CA LYS A 137 14.56 23.39 -4.35
C LYS A 137 14.65 22.12 -5.21
N GLY A 138 14.88 20.97 -4.60
CA GLY A 138 14.90 19.67 -5.28
C GLY A 138 13.54 19.34 -5.90
N LEU A 139 12.47 19.54 -5.14
CA LEU A 139 11.09 19.34 -5.61
C LEU A 139 10.73 20.26 -6.78
N GLU A 140 11.09 21.54 -6.72
CA GLU A 140 10.88 22.49 -7.83
C GLU A 140 11.58 22.06 -9.12
N ILE A 141 12.78 21.49 -9.02
CA ILE A 141 13.53 20.98 -10.18
C ILE A 141 12.80 19.76 -10.78
N ALA A 142 12.34 18.84 -9.95
CA ALA A 142 11.61 17.65 -10.38
C ALA A 142 10.25 18.03 -11.00
N ASP A 143 9.50 18.93 -10.38
CA ASP A 143 8.20 19.38 -10.89
C ASP A 143 8.30 20.02 -12.27
N LYS A 144 9.36 20.82 -12.53
CA LYS A 144 9.62 21.36 -13.87
C LYS A 144 9.81 20.27 -14.91
N TYR A 145 10.51 19.19 -14.58
CA TYR A 145 10.65 18.04 -15.47
C TYR A 145 9.29 17.40 -15.74
N PHE A 146 8.51 17.11 -14.69
CA PHE A 146 7.21 16.45 -14.82
C PHE A 146 6.20 17.23 -15.65
N ILE A 147 6.14 18.56 -15.46
CA ILE A 147 5.30 19.44 -16.28
C ILE A 147 5.73 19.40 -17.74
N GLN A 148 7.04 19.49 -18.02
CA GLN A 148 7.58 19.47 -19.39
C GLN A 148 7.40 18.13 -20.09
N SER A 149 7.42 17.01 -19.35
CA SER A 149 7.19 15.68 -19.91
C SER A 149 5.72 15.38 -20.19
N GLY A 150 4.79 16.33 -19.95
CA GLY A 150 3.35 16.10 -20.06
C GLY A 150 2.80 15.17 -18.98
N THR A 151 3.62 14.90 -17.95
CA THR A 151 3.23 14.20 -16.72
C THR A 151 3.01 15.25 -15.65
N SER A 152 2.26 16.33 -15.93
CA SER A 152 1.76 17.19 -14.86
C SER A 152 1.02 16.29 -13.88
N ARG A 153 1.25 16.41 -12.56
CA ARG A 153 0.58 15.62 -11.51
C ARG A 153 -0.93 15.59 -11.79
N PRO A 154 -1.49 14.57 -12.46
CA PRO A 154 -2.89 14.58 -12.80
C PRO A 154 -3.56 14.00 -11.56
N HIS A 155 -3.99 14.87 -10.66
CA HIS A 155 -4.84 14.48 -9.53
C HIS A 155 -6.23 14.03 -9.99
N ASP A 156 -6.51 14.12 -11.30
CA ASP A 156 -7.82 13.78 -11.86
C ASP A 156 -7.64 13.04 -13.20
N SER A 157 -8.21 11.84 -13.28
CA SER A 157 -8.34 11.06 -14.52
C SER A 157 -9.07 11.84 -15.61
N LYS A 158 -9.92 12.82 -15.25
CA LYS A 158 -10.58 13.74 -16.18
C LYS A 158 -9.63 14.74 -16.82
N GLU A 159 -8.52 15.10 -16.17
CA GLU A 159 -7.49 15.93 -16.80
C GLU A 159 -6.68 15.15 -17.82
N PHE A 160 -6.38 13.87 -17.56
CA PHE A 160 -5.74 13.00 -18.55
C PHE A 160 -6.62 12.85 -19.80
N ALA A 161 -7.94 12.67 -19.65
CA ALA A 161 -8.88 12.60 -20.76
C ALA A 161 -8.89 13.86 -21.64
N ARG A 162 -8.53 15.04 -21.09
CA ARG A 162 -8.45 16.31 -21.84
C ARG A 162 -7.18 16.44 -22.68
N THR A 163 -6.18 15.59 -22.47
CA THR A 163 -4.92 15.63 -23.26
C THR A 163 -5.09 15.12 -24.68
N GLY A 164 -6.23 14.47 -25.00
CA GLY A 164 -6.46 13.83 -26.30
C GLY A 164 -5.61 12.58 -26.53
N VAL A 165 -4.83 12.16 -25.53
CA VAL A 165 -4.03 10.95 -25.56
C VAL A 165 -4.87 9.78 -25.05
N THR A 166 -5.01 8.74 -25.87
CA THR A 166 -5.66 7.49 -25.44
C THR A 166 -4.71 6.73 -24.51
N PRO A 167 -5.11 6.40 -23.27
CA PRO A 167 -4.27 5.61 -22.38
C PRO A 167 -4.10 4.19 -22.94
N THR A 168 -2.88 3.69 -22.91
CA THR A 168 -2.54 2.31 -23.31
C THR A 168 -2.24 1.39 -22.12
N VAL A 169 -2.06 1.97 -20.94
CA VAL A 169 -1.82 1.27 -19.68
C VAL A 169 -2.90 1.64 -18.70
N PHE A 170 -3.54 0.64 -18.10
CA PHE A 170 -4.53 0.78 -17.05
C PHE A 170 -3.97 0.14 -15.79
N ALA A 171 -4.06 0.85 -14.67
CA ALA A 171 -3.60 0.37 -13.38
C ALA A 171 -4.81 0.17 -12.45
N ILE A 172 -4.86 -0.98 -11.79
CA ILE A 172 -5.86 -1.28 -10.77
C ILE A 172 -5.17 -1.91 -9.57
N GLY A 173 -5.55 -1.49 -8.36
CA GLY A 173 -5.08 -2.13 -7.14
C GLY A 173 -5.69 -3.51 -7.00
N ASN A 174 -4.89 -4.52 -6.68
CA ASN A 174 -5.36 -5.86 -6.37
C ASN A 174 -4.62 -6.39 -5.13
N CYS A 175 -5.29 -7.24 -4.37
CA CYS A 175 -4.70 -7.96 -3.25
C CYS A 175 -5.21 -9.39 -3.32
N HIS A 176 -4.39 -10.25 -3.93
CA HIS A 176 -4.56 -11.69 -3.89
C HIS A 176 -4.32 -12.21 -2.48
N ILE A 177 -5.22 -13.03 -1.96
CA ILE A 177 -5.07 -13.69 -0.67
C ILE A 177 -5.45 -15.16 -0.87
N ASP A 178 -4.48 -16.05 -0.77
CA ASP A 178 -4.78 -17.48 -0.79
C ASP A 178 -5.69 -17.84 0.38
N THR A 179 -6.79 -18.53 0.07
CA THR A 179 -7.82 -18.83 1.08
C THR A 179 -7.30 -19.81 2.13
N ALA A 180 -6.46 -20.76 1.72
CA ALA A 180 -5.56 -21.49 2.59
C ALA A 180 -4.35 -21.92 1.77
N TRP A 181 -3.15 -21.53 2.21
CA TRP A 181 -1.89 -21.97 1.61
C TRP A 181 -0.88 -22.30 2.70
N LEU A 182 -0.17 -21.29 3.21
CA LEU A 182 0.84 -21.44 4.27
C LEU A 182 0.30 -21.05 5.65
N TRP A 183 -1.03 -20.93 5.76
CA TRP A 183 -1.77 -20.55 6.96
C TRP A 183 -3.19 -21.14 6.92
N PRO A 184 -3.84 -21.33 8.07
CA PRO A 184 -5.21 -21.86 8.14
C PRO A 184 -6.27 -20.81 7.77
N TYR A 185 -7.51 -21.25 7.50
CA TYR A 185 -8.64 -20.35 7.21
C TYR A 185 -8.85 -19.26 8.26
N ALA A 186 -8.65 -19.57 9.54
CA ALA A 186 -8.75 -18.61 10.63
C ALA A 186 -7.80 -17.42 10.42
N GLU A 187 -6.61 -17.66 9.87
CA GLU A 187 -5.68 -16.59 9.54
C GLU A 187 -6.10 -15.82 8.29
N THR A 188 -6.64 -16.51 7.29
CA THR A 188 -7.18 -15.86 6.11
C THR A 188 -8.22 -14.82 6.51
N ARG A 189 -9.19 -15.16 7.38
CA ARG A 189 -10.22 -14.21 7.88
C ARG A 189 -9.62 -12.92 8.45
N ARG A 190 -8.48 -13.02 9.15
CA ARG A 190 -7.73 -11.87 9.69
C ARG A 190 -6.93 -11.11 8.63
N LYS A 191 -6.20 -11.81 7.74
CA LYS A 191 -5.45 -11.23 6.62
C LYS A 191 -6.35 -10.40 5.72
N CYS A 192 -7.48 -10.98 5.39
CA CYS A 192 -8.64 -10.41 4.77
C CYS A 192 -8.98 -9.04 5.39
N ALA A 193 -9.38 -8.99 6.67
CA ALA A 193 -9.69 -7.73 7.35
C ALA A 193 -8.52 -6.73 7.32
N ARG A 194 -7.28 -7.16 7.59
CA ARG A 194 -6.06 -6.33 7.58
C ARG A 194 -5.82 -5.68 6.21
N SER A 195 -6.02 -6.44 5.15
CA SER A 195 -5.85 -5.98 3.78
C SER A 195 -6.93 -4.98 3.39
N TRP A 196 -8.22 -5.30 3.55
CA TRP A 196 -9.27 -4.39 3.07
C TRP A 196 -9.43 -3.14 3.93
N SER A 197 -9.17 -3.19 5.25
CA SER A 197 -9.10 -1.97 6.05
C SER A 197 -8.04 -1.02 5.52
N THR A 198 -6.86 -1.56 5.15
CA THR A 198 -5.79 -0.79 4.50
C THR A 198 -6.23 -0.23 3.15
N GLN A 199 -6.92 -1.01 2.32
CA GLN A 199 -7.40 -0.51 1.02
C GLN A 199 -8.45 0.59 1.17
N VAL A 200 -9.34 0.48 2.15
CA VAL A 200 -10.30 1.54 2.50
C VAL A 200 -9.57 2.84 2.87
N ARG A 201 -8.53 2.77 3.70
CA ARG A 201 -7.71 3.95 4.05
C ARG A 201 -6.95 4.51 2.83
N ASN A 202 -6.52 3.66 1.89
CA ASN A 202 -5.93 4.12 0.64
C ASN A 202 -6.96 4.89 -0.22
N MET A 203 -8.22 4.44 -0.28
CA MET A 203 -9.29 5.14 -1.01
C MET A 203 -9.64 6.50 -0.39
N GLU A 204 -9.54 6.63 0.93
CA GLU A 204 -9.69 7.92 1.62
C GLU A 204 -8.59 8.91 1.23
N LYS A 205 -7.37 8.41 1.06
CA LYS A 205 -6.20 9.24 0.76
C LYS A 205 -6.07 9.57 -0.73
N TYR A 206 -6.47 8.66 -1.61
CA TYR A 206 -6.27 8.77 -3.06
C TYR A 206 -7.63 8.62 -3.77
N PRO A 207 -8.30 9.75 -4.12
CA PRO A 207 -9.64 9.74 -4.72
C PRO A 207 -9.76 8.98 -6.04
N GLU A 208 -8.67 8.86 -6.79
CA GLU A 208 -8.57 8.14 -8.06
C GLU A 208 -8.28 6.65 -7.89
N TYR A 209 -7.95 6.19 -6.67
CA TYR A 209 -7.57 4.81 -6.43
C TYR A 209 -8.77 3.87 -6.57
N GLN A 210 -8.61 2.83 -7.37
CA GLN A 210 -9.54 1.72 -7.51
C GLN A 210 -8.87 0.41 -7.10
N PHE A 211 -9.62 -0.42 -6.39
CA PHE A 211 -9.19 -1.70 -5.88
C PHE A 211 -10.16 -2.80 -6.34
N VAL A 212 -9.64 -3.99 -6.65
CA VAL A 212 -10.43 -5.15 -7.02
C VAL A 212 -10.18 -6.33 -6.08
N CYS A 213 -11.27 -6.95 -5.61
CA CYS A 213 -11.29 -8.19 -4.84
C CYS A 213 -12.00 -9.30 -5.64
N GLY A 214 -11.40 -10.50 -5.69
CA GLY A 214 -11.83 -11.59 -6.58
C GLY A 214 -12.73 -12.66 -5.95
N GLN A 215 -12.78 -12.80 -4.63
CA GLN A 215 -13.36 -13.97 -3.97
C GLN A 215 -14.57 -13.63 -3.09
N ALA A 216 -15.74 -14.22 -3.37
CA ALA A 216 -16.95 -13.95 -2.58
C ALA A 216 -16.89 -14.53 -1.15
N GLN A 217 -16.28 -15.70 -0.95
CA GLN A 217 -16.12 -16.33 0.37
C GLN A 217 -15.39 -15.42 1.36
N GLN A 218 -14.39 -14.71 0.86
CA GLN A 218 -13.60 -13.75 1.64
C GLN A 218 -14.45 -12.54 2.08
N LEU A 219 -15.31 -12.02 1.19
CA LEU A 219 -16.24 -10.95 1.52
C LEU A 219 -17.29 -11.40 2.55
N GLU A 220 -17.79 -12.63 2.46
CA GLU A 220 -18.73 -13.19 3.44
C GLU A 220 -18.08 -13.29 4.83
N TRP A 221 -16.82 -13.73 4.91
CA TRP A 221 -16.10 -13.78 6.19
C TRP A 221 -15.87 -12.39 6.81
N VAL A 222 -15.63 -11.33 6.02
CA VAL A 222 -15.62 -9.95 6.59
C VAL A 222 -16.96 -9.57 7.14
N LYS A 223 -18.02 -9.86 6.39
CA LYS A 223 -19.38 -9.49 6.79
C LYS A 223 -19.75 -10.15 8.11
N GLU A 224 -19.33 -11.40 8.32
CA GLU A 224 -19.51 -12.14 9.56
C GLU A 224 -18.65 -11.58 10.72
N ASP A 225 -17.34 -11.43 10.52
CA ASP A 225 -16.41 -11.13 11.62
C ASP A 225 -16.20 -9.64 11.89
N TYR A 226 -16.27 -8.82 10.84
CA TYR A 226 -15.94 -7.39 10.85
C TYR A 226 -17.05 -6.57 10.17
N PRO A 227 -18.30 -6.61 10.69
CA PRO A 227 -19.46 -6.00 10.04
C PRO A 227 -19.32 -4.48 9.82
N SER A 228 -18.60 -3.77 10.70
CA SER A 228 -18.32 -2.34 10.51
C SER A 228 -17.43 -2.08 9.29
N LEU A 229 -16.36 -2.87 9.12
CA LEU A 229 -15.47 -2.80 7.97
C LEU A 229 -16.21 -3.17 6.68
N TYR A 230 -17.05 -4.21 6.73
CA TYR A 230 -17.87 -4.59 5.59
C TYR A 230 -18.81 -3.47 5.15
N GLN A 231 -19.37 -2.71 6.09
CA GLN A 231 -20.20 -1.56 5.78
C GLN A 231 -19.39 -0.44 5.11
N GLU A 232 -18.18 -0.14 5.58
CA GLU A 232 -17.26 0.79 4.91
C GLU A 232 -16.94 0.33 3.48
N MET A 233 -16.60 -0.95 3.30
CA MET A 233 -16.33 -1.54 1.97
C MET A 233 -17.53 -1.36 1.03
N LYS A 234 -18.76 -1.58 1.51
CA LYS A 234 -19.98 -1.35 0.73
C LYS A 234 -20.15 0.10 0.32
N ASP A 235 -19.78 1.05 1.17
CA ASP A 235 -19.90 2.46 0.83
C ASP A 235 -18.86 2.89 -0.19
N TRP A 236 -17.65 2.33 -0.16
CA TRP A 236 -16.65 2.51 -1.23
C TRP A 236 -17.01 1.76 -2.52
N HIS A 237 -17.71 0.63 -2.43
CA HIS A 237 -18.26 -0.06 -3.58
C HIS A 237 -19.29 0.80 -4.32
N LYS A 238 -20.23 1.43 -3.60
CA LYS A 238 -21.19 2.37 -4.18
C LYS A 238 -20.52 3.58 -4.85
N LYS A 239 -19.35 4.00 -4.37
CA LYS A 239 -18.54 5.07 -4.96
C LYS A 239 -17.73 4.62 -6.19
N GLY A 240 -17.74 3.33 -6.52
CA GLY A 240 -17.01 2.79 -7.68
C GLY A 240 -15.50 2.64 -7.48
N GLN A 241 -15.03 2.61 -6.23
CA GLN A 241 -13.60 2.44 -5.91
C GLN A 241 -13.27 1.06 -5.34
N PHE A 242 -14.19 0.42 -4.62
CA PHE A 242 -14.06 -0.99 -4.23
C PHE A 242 -14.82 -1.87 -5.21
N LEU A 243 -14.10 -2.49 -6.15
CA LEU A 243 -14.65 -3.33 -7.19
C LEU A 243 -14.62 -4.80 -6.76
N VAL A 244 -15.68 -5.52 -7.10
CA VAL A 244 -15.75 -6.98 -6.97
C VAL A 244 -15.65 -7.56 -8.36
N ALA A 245 -14.73 -8.51 -8.55
CA ALA A 245 -14.51 -9.20 -9.82
C ALA A 245 -14.45 -10.72 -9.60
N GLY A 246 -14.16 -11.48 -10.66
CA GLY A 246 -14.14 -12.94 -10.65
C GLY A 246 -15.54 -13.53 -10.76
N GLY A 247 -16.45 -13.13 -9.87
CA GLY A 247 -17.83 -13.66 -9.84
C GLY A 247 -17.91 -15.11 -9.34
N THR A 248 -16.86 -15.60 -8.69
CA THR A 248 -16.75 -16.96 -8.16
C THR A 248 -16.76 -16.96 -6.63
N TRP A 249 -17.08 -18.11 -6.02
CA TRP A 249 -17.05 -18.25 -4.56
C TRP A 249 -15.62 -18.17 -4.02
N ILE A 250 -14.69 -18.84 -4.70
CA ILE A 250 -13.25 -18.81 -4.48
C ILE A 250 -12.54 -18.74 -5.82
N GLU A 251 -11.24 -18.46 -5.82
CA GLU A 251 -10.37 -18.66 -6.98
C GLU A 251 -9.96 -20.14 -7.03
N MET A 252 -10.84 -20.97 -7.60
CA MET A 252 -10.69 -22.42 -7.64
C MET A 252 -9.67 -22.90 -8.69
N ASP A 253 -9.09 -24.07 -8.47
CA ASP A 253 -8.44 -24.82 -9.54
C ASP A 253 -9.47 -25.20 -10.61
N CYS A 254 -9.08 -25.11 -11.89
CA CYS A 254 -9.97 -25.35 -13.03
C CYS A 254 -9.77 -26.74 -13.68
N ASN A 255 -8.95 -27.62 -13.08
CA ASN A 255 -8.65 -28.95 -13.64
C ASN A 255 -9.26 -30.08 -12.82
N MET A 256 -9.20 -29.98 -11.50
CA MET A 256 -9.62 -31.02 -10.55
C MET A 256 -11.13 -31.11 -10.32
N PRO A 257 -11.88 -29.99 -10.13
CA PRO A 257 -13.32 -30.10 -9.93
C PRO A 257 -14.04 -30.51 -11.21
N ALA A 258 -15.23 -31.09 -11.06
CA ALA A 258 -16.15 -31.26 -12.16
C ALA A 258 -16.69 -29.89 -12.63
N GLY A 259 -17.45 -29.87 -13.73
CA GLY A 259 -18.05 -28.64 -14.25
C GLY A 259 -19.21 -28.09 -13.40
N GLU A 260 -19.76 -28.90 -12.51
CA GLU A 260 -20.74 -28.53 -11.48
C GLU A 260 -20.02 -28.39 -10.13
#